data_AF-A0A852K6M2-F1
#
_entry.id   AF-A0A852K6M2-F1
#
_cell.length_a   1.000
_cell.length_b   1.000
_cell.length_c   1.000
_cell.angle_alpha   90.00
_cell.angle_beta   90.00
_cell.angle_gamma   90.00
#
_symmetry.space_group_name_H-M   'P 1'
#
loop_
_entity.id
_entity.type
_entity.pdbx_description
1 polymer ?
#
loop_
_entity_poly.entity_id
_entity_poly.type
_entity_poly.pdbx_seq_one_letter_code
_entity_poly.pdbx_strand_id
1 'polypeptide(L)'
;ECIWTDWIDVTYPDGSDRNSGDYETFENIWKKYPSWECAKVENISCRAEKFPSTSIADLGQKVECNVDVGLICNNKDQQIGGIIPMPVCLNYEISVCCTPNKPECLPTPSTASTTTSTASTTTSSVSPPISSTAPTSVPVETHSP
;
A
#
# COMPACT_ATOMS: atom_id res chain seq x y z
N GLU A 1 10.76 12.21 4.09
CA GLU A 1 9.36 11.85 4.38
C GLU A 1 8.97 10.73 3.44
N CYS A 2 8.41 9.66 4.00
CA CYS A 2 7.91 8.51 3.26
C CYS A 2 6.38 8.57 3.16
N ILE A 3 5.83 7.93 2.14
CA ILE A 3 4.40 7.89 1.86
C ILE A 3 3.92 6.48 2.19
N TRP A 4 2.91 6.38 3.05
CA TRP A 4 2.28 5.10 3.36
C TRP A 4 1.46 4.61 2.17
N THR A 5 1.61 3.34 1.84
CA THR A 5 0.75 2.66 0.87
C THR A 5 -0.62 2.40 1.46
N ASP A 6 -1.60 2.14 0.60
CA ASP A 6 -2.77 1.37 1.00
C ASP A 6 -2.34 -0.01 1.54
N TRP A 7 -3.26 -0.70 2.20
CA TRP A 7 -3.01 -2.05 2.68
C TRP A 7 -2.86 -3.01 1.50
N ILE A 8 -1.83 -3.86 1.59
CA ILE A 8 -1.42 -4.83 0.59
C ILE A 8 -1.67 -6.21 1.18
N ASP A 9 -2.49 -6.97 0.45
CA ASP A 9 -2.89 -8.34 0.74
C ASP A 9 -2.81 -9.11 -0.59
N VAL A 10 -1.78 -9.94 -0.76
CA VAL A 10 -1.50 -10.67 -2.00
C VAL A 10 -1.46 -12.18 -1.83
N THR A 11 -1.39 -12.66 -0.59
CA THR A 11 -1.35 -14.07 -0.24
C THR A 11 -2.40 -14.40 0.81
N TYR A 12 -2.78 -15.69 0.89
CA TYR A 12 -3.83 -16.13 1.80
C TYR A 12 -3.42 -17.49 2.38
N PRO A 13 -3.57 -17.70 3.70
CA PRO A 13 -3.26 -18.98 4.31
C PRO A 13 -4.28 -20.05 3.91
N ASP A 14 -3.78 -21.21 3.45
CA ASP A 14 -4.61 -22.40 3.28
C ASP A 14 -4.73 -23.12 4.63
N GLY A 15 -5.92 -23.06 5.24
CA GLY A 15 -6.20 -23.70 6.52
C GLY A 15 -6.12 -25.22 6.52
N SER A 16 -6.04 -25.85 5.34
CA SER A 16 -5.93 -27.31 5.19
C SER A 16 -4.48 -27.81 5.05
N ASP A 17 -3.52 -26.92 4.77
CA ASP A 17 -2.12 -27.28 4.55
C ASP A 17 -1.19 -26.64 5.61
N ARG A 18 -0.46 -27.49 6.33
CA ARG A 18 0.52 -27.04 7.33
C ARG A 18 1.76 -26.41 6.72
N ASN A 19 2.06 -26.69 5.44
CA ASN A 19 3.16 -26.06 4.71
C ASN A 19 2.75 -24.72 4.08
N SER A 20 1.46 -24.40 4.10
CA SER A 20 0.96 -23.09 3.74
C SER A 20 1.18 -22.08 4.88
N GLY A 21 0.77 -20.85 4.64
CA GLY A 21 0.99 -19.72 5.50
C GLY A 21 0.55 -18.46 4.79
N ASP A 22 0.84 -17.34 5.41
CA ASP A 22 0.56 -16.03 4.86
C ASP A 22 1.85 -15.23 4.69
N TYR A 23 2.04 -14.66 3.51
CA TYR A 23 3.35 -14.25 3.01
C TYR A 23 3.26 -12.94 2.21
N GLU A 24 2.91 -11.85 2.89
CA GLU A 24 3.00 -10.48 2.38
C GLU A 24 4.47 -10.02 2.29
N THR A 25 5.28 -10.80 1.58
CA THR A 25 6.69 -10.54 1.33
C THR A 25 6.85 -9.61 0.13
N PHE A 26 7.91 -8.80 0.12
CA PHE A 26 8.16 -7.92 -1.03
C PHE A 26 8.33 -8.70 -2.34
N GLU A 27 8.87 -9.92 -2.28
CA GLU A 27 8.94 -10.81 -3.44
C GLU A 27 7.55 -11.15 -3.99
N ASN A 28 6.59 -11.52 -3.14
CA ASN A 28 5.23 -11.83 -3.57
C ASN A 28 4.48 -10.59 -4.05
N ILE A 29 4.70 -9.45 -3.40
CA ILE A 29 4.11 -8.17 -3.79
C ILE A 29 4.62 -7.74 -5.17
N TRP A 30 5.92 -7.81 -5.45
CA TRP A 30 6.47 -7.50 -6.79
C TRP A 30 6.00 -8.46 -7.87
N LYS A 31 5.85 -9.76 -7.54
CA LYS A 31 5.26 -10.74 -8.48
C LYS A 31 3.81 -10.39 -8.82
N LYS A 32 3.03 -9.94 -7.83
CA LYS A 32 1.62 -9.57 -8.02
C LYS A 32 1.46 -8.20 -8.69
N TYR A 33 2.30 -7.25 -8.34
CA TYR A 33 2.28 -5.85 -8.79
C TYR A 33 3.66 -5.44 -9.33
N PRO A 34 3.99 -5.79 -10.58
CA PRO A 34 5.30 -5.45 -11.18
C PRO A 34 5.55 -3.94 -11.30
N SER A 35 4.49 -3.13 -11.29
CA SER A 35 4.55 -1.67 -11.33
C SER A 35 4.63 -1.03 -9.93
N TRP A 36 4.74 -1.81 -8.86
CA TRP A 36 4.87 -1.28 -7.52
C TRP A 36 6.28 -0.73 -7.32
N GLU A 37 6.38 0.61 -7.34
CA GLU A 37 7.65 1.31 -7.20
C GLU A 37 7.86 1.73 -5.75
N CYS A 38 8.77 1.02 -5.06
CA CYS A 38 9.29 1.46 -3.79
C CYS A 38 10.81 1.42 -3.74
N ALA A 39 11.45 2.60 -3.68
CA ALA A 39 12.91 2.70 -3.65
C ALA A 39 13.49 2.14 -2.36
N LYS A 40 12.81 2.45 -1.25
CA LYS A 40 13.20 2.06 0.09
C LYS A 40 11.98 2.06 1.00
N VAL A 41 11.78 0.94 1.69
CA VAL A 41 10.85 0.81 2.80
C VAL A 41 11.52 1.38 4.05
N GLU A 42 10.99 2.48 4.58
CA GLU A 42 11.51 3.08 5.84
C GLU A 42 10.80 2.52 7.06
N ASN A 43 9.54 2.12 6.91
CA ASN A 43 8.72 1.59 7.99
C ASN A 43 7.67 0.62 7.44
N ILE A 44 7.16 -0.26 8.30
CA ILE A 44 6.15 -1.26 7.97
C ILE A 44 5.12 -1.31 9.08
N SER A 45 3.86 -1.47 8.68
CA SER A 45 2.75 -1.77 9.56
C SER A 45 2.11 -3.07 9.09
N CYS A 46 1.91 -4.01 10.00
CA CYS A 46 1.24 -5.28 9.71
C CYS A 46 0.04 -5.44 10.63
N ARG A 47 -1.06 -5.97 10.09
CA ARG A 47 -2.26 -6.29 10.88
C ARG A 47 -2.97 -7.50 10.31
N ALA A 48 -3.76 -8.18 11.15
CA ALA A 48 -4.71 -9.16 10.65
C ALA A 48 -5.93 -8.44 10.07
N GLU A 49 -6.35 -8.81 8.87
CA GLU A 49 -7.45 -8.18 8.13
C GLU A 49 -8.75 -8.17 8.96
N LYS A 50 -9.06 -9.29 9.62
CA LYS A 50 -10.26 -9.44 10.47
C LYS A 50 -10.13 -8.84 11.87
N PHE A 51 -8.93 -8.46 12.28
CA PHE A 51 -8.65 -7.93 13.61
C PHE A 51 -7.76 -6.67 13.55
N PRO A 52 -8.16 -5.62 12.80
CA PRO A 52 -7.28 -4.50 12.48
C PRO A 52 -6.90 -3.65 13.71
N SER A 53 -7.69 -3.72 14.79
CA SER A 53 -7.44 -3.03 16.05
C SER A 53 -6.67 -3.86 17.08
N THR A 54 -6.35 -5.12 16.76
CA THR A 54 -5.60 -6.01 17.66
C THR A 54 -4.15 -6.05 17.22
N SER A 55 -3.22 -5.87 18.16
CA SER A 55 -1.79 -5.93 17.84
C SER A 55 -1.40 -7.36 17.45
N ILE A 56 -0.38 -7.50 16.59
CA ILE A 56 0.15 -8.82 16.21
C ILE A 56 0.52 -9.67 17.43
N ALA A 57 1.09 -9.04 18.47
CA ALA A 57 1.48 -9.73 19.70
C ALA A 57 0.27 -10.30 20.45
N ASP A 58 -0.85 -9.57 20.48
CA ASP A 58 -2.07 -9.98 21.18
C ASP A 58 -2.87 -11.05 20.42
N LEU A 59 -2.63 -11.22 19.12
CA LEU A 59 -3.25 -12.30 18.33
C LEU A 59 -2.78 -13.69 18.78
N GLY A 60 -1.61 -13.78 19.42
CA GLY A 60 -1.02 -15.04 19.88
C GLY A 60 -0.43 -15.89 18.75
N GLN A 61 -0.19 -15.31 17.56
CA GLN A 61 0.41 -15.98 16.42
C GLN A 61 1.91 -15.64 16.30
N LYS A 62 2.69 -16.59 15.78
CA LYS A 62 4.08 -16.35 15.43
C LYS A 62 4.13 -15.73 14.04
N VAL A 63 4.37 -14.43 14.00
CA VAL A 63 4.43 -13.63 12.77
C VAL A 63 5.71 -12.83 12.79
N GLU A 64 6.46 -12.91 11.69
CA GLU A 64 7.57 -12.00 11.41
C GLU A 64 7.02 -10.84 10.58
N CYS A 65 7.23 -9.61 11.04
CA CYS A 65 6.84 -8.38 10.33
C CYS A 65 8.01 -7.40 10.43
N ASN A 66 8.73 -7.18 9.33
CA ASN A 66 9.87 -6.26 9.31
C ASN A 66 10.09 -5.66 7.92
N VAL A 67 10.89 -4.59 7.89
CA VAL A 67 11.17 -3.78 6.70
C VAL A 67 12.07 -4.46 5.67
N ASP A 68 12.70 -5.59 6.02
CA ASP A 68 13.63 -6.30 5.13
C ASP A 68 12.90 -7.36 4.30
N VAL A 69 11.94 -8.07 4.90
CA VAL A 69 11.23 -9.18 4.24
C VAL A 69 9.76 -8.90 3.93
N GLY A 70 9.12 -7.98 4.66
CA GLY A 70 7.67 -7.82 4.68
C GLY A 70 7.06 -8.58 5.86
N LEU A 71 6.03 -9.38 5.60
CA LEU A 71 5.41 -10.26 6.59
C LEU A 71 5.51 -11.74 6.20
N ILE A 72 5.80 -12.58 7.19
CA ILE A 72 5.84 -14.03 7.09
C ILE A 72 5.10 -14.63 8.29
N CYS A 73 4.09 -15.44 8.00
CA CYS A 73 3.45 -16.33 8.94
C CYS A 73 3.42 -17.74 8.34
N ASN A 74 3.98 -18.74 9.03
CA ASN A 74 3.89 -20.14 8.59
C ASN A 74 2.85 -20.90 9.41
N ASN A 75 1.97 -21.69 8.77
CA ASN A 75 0.99 -22.51 9.48
C ASN A 75 1.65 -23.54 10.41
N LYS A 76 2.75 -24.16 9.97
CA LYS A 76 3.51 -25.15 10.76
C LYS A 76 4.01 -24.63 12.11
N ASP A 77 4.19 -23.32 12.25
CA ASP A 77 4.75 -22.69 13.45
C ASP A 77 3.66 -22.28 14.47
N GLN A 78 2.40 -22.25 14.03
CA GLN A 78 1.25 -21.87 14.85
C GLN A 78 0.82 -23.02 15.77
N GLN A 79 0.35 -22.64 16.94
CA GLN A 79 -0.20 -23.55 17.94
C GLN A 79 -1.67 -23.21 18.18
N ILE A 80 -2.44 -24.16 18.71
CA ILE A 80 -3.78 -23.86 19.20
C ILE A 80 -3.63 -22.90 20.38
N GLY A 81 -4.16 -21.69 20.25
CA GLY A 81 -4.03 -20.62 21.23
C GLY A 81 -4.24 -19.26 20.58
N GLY A 82 -4.41 -18.21 21.39
CA GLY A 82 -4.71 -16.86 20.90
C GLY A 82 -6.20 -16.62 20.64
N ILE A 83 -6.50 -15.60 19.82
CA ILE A 83 -7.88 -15.15 19.57
C ILE A 83 -8.70 -16.19 18.78
N ILE A 84 -8.03 -17.00 17.93
CA ILE A 84 -8.67 -18.03 17.11
C ILE A 84 -8.13 -19.42 17.51
N PRO A 85 -9.01 -20.41 17.79
CA PRO A 85 -8.60 -21.74 18.26
C PRO A 85 -8.18 -22.67 17.11
N MET A 86 -7.36 -22.19 16.16
CA MET A 86 -6.87 -22.98 15.03
C MET A 86 -5.35 -22.79 14.85
N PRO A 87 -4.59 -23.87 14.59
CA PRO A 87 -3.13 -23.79 14.41
C PRO A 87 -2.78 -23.40 12.97
N VAL A 88 -3.36 -22.30 12.47
CA VAL A 88 -3.15 -21.77 11.11
C VAL A 88 -3.04 -20.26 11.19
N CYS A 89 -2.28 -19.66 10.29
CA CYS A 89 -2.16 -18.21 10.18
C CYS A 89 -3.53 -17.55 9.94
N LEU A 90 -3.72 -16.37 10.53
CA LEU A 90 -4.75 -15.45 10.08
C LEU A 90 -4.37 -14.86 8.72
N ASN A 91 -5.35 -14.25 8.06
CA ASN A 91 -5.09 -13.41 6.90
C ASN A 91 -4.54 -12.06 7.39
N TYR A 92 -3.35 -11.70 6.93
CA TYR A 92 -2.64 -10.47 7.25
C TYR A 92 -2.54 -9.58 6.01
N GLU A 93 -2.38 -8.30 6.28
CA GLU A 93 -2.09 -7.29 5.28
C GLU A 93 -1.01 -6.35 5.81
N ILE A 94 -0.24 -5.78 4.90
CA ILE A 94 0.82 -4.82 5.24
C ILE A 94 0.58 -3.46 4.61
N SER A 95 1.00 -2.41 5.29
CA SER A 95 1.17 -1.08 4.72
C SER A 95 2.63 -0.68 4.94
N VAL A 96 3.26 -0.08 3.94
CA VAL A 96 4.67 0.33 4.05
C VAL A 96 4.84 1.81 3.83
N CYS A 97 5.73 2.42 4.61
CA CYS A 97 6.13 3.79 4.41
C CYS A 97 7.28 3.81 3.41
N CYS A 98 6.94 4.14 2.17
CA CYS A 98 7.86 4.08 1.07
C CYS A 98 8.47 5.45 0.75
N THR A 99 9.77 5.50 0.53
CA THR A 99 10.38 6.66 -0.12
C THR A 99 10.23 6.50 -1.63
N PRO A 100 9.56 7.44 -2.33
CA PRO A 100 9.46 7.37 -3.79
C PRO A 100 10.86 7.42 -4.39
N ASN A 101 11.07 6.68 -5.50
CA ASN A 101 12.24 6.89 -6.35
C ASN A 101 12.19 8.36 -6.78
N LYS A 102 13.09 9.19 -6.24
CA LYS A 102 13.28 10.55 -6.76
C LYS A 102 14.32 10.49 -7.88
N PRO A 103 13.92 10.53 -9.16
CA PRO A 103 14.86 10.77 -10.24
C PRO A 103 15.48 12.19 -10.22
N GLU A 104 15.09 13.09 -9.30
CA GLU A 104 15.48 14.50 -9.28
C GLU A 104 16.93 14.83 -8.82
N CYS A 105 17.88 13.90 -8.84
CA CYS A 105 19.29 14.21 -8.52
C CYS A 105 20.34 13.46 -9.37
N LEU A 106 19.99 13.01 -10.58
CA LEU A 106 21.01 12.70 -11.58
C LEU A 106 21.09 13.90 -12.54
N PRO A 107 22.19 14.69 -12.56
CA PRO A 107 22.42 15.60 -13.65
C PRO A 107 22.54 14.75 -14.92
N THR A 108 21.54 14.82 -15.79
CA THR A 108 21.64 14.31 -17.15
C THR A 108 22.87 14.96 -17.78
N PRO A 109 23.83 14.22 -18.38
CA PRO A 109 24.86 14.86 -19.18
C PRO A 109 24.16 15.60 -20.33
N SER A 110 24.12 16.93 -20.23
CA SER A 110 23.61 17.80 -21.27
C SER A 110 24.57 17.71 -22.45
N THR A 111 24.22 16.90 -23.45
CA THR A 111 24.82 17.00 -24.77
C THR A 111 24.29 18.28 -25.38
N ALA A 112 25.10 19.34 -25.31
CA ALA A 112 24.82 20.60 -25.98
C ALA A 112 24.79 20.37 -27.51
N SER A 113 23.59 20.23 -28.07
CA SER A 113 23.37 20.35 -29.50
C SER A 113 22.98 21.79 -29.82
N THR A 114 23.98 22.57 -30.20
CA THR A 114 23.81 23.84 -30.91
C THR A 114 23.20 23.55 -32.28
N THR A 115 22.02 24.09 -32.61
CA THR A 115 21.76 24.88 -33.85
C THR A 115 20.32 25.42 -33.95
N THR A 116 20.27 26.76 -34.01
CA THR A 116 19.49 27.65 -34.90
C THR A 116 18.02 27.41 -35.30
N SER A 117 17.22 28.45 -34.96
CA SER A 117 16.19 29.17 -35.74
C SER A 117 14.96 28.44 -36.29
N THR A 118 13.76 28.96 -36.01
CA THR A 118 13.06 29.97 -36.86
C THR A 118 11.71 30.35 -36.22
N ALA A 119 11.37 31.63 -36.25
CA ALA A 119 10.10 32.17 -35.77
C ALA A 119 8.91 31.76 -36.66
N SER A 120 7.74 31.52 -36.08
CA SER A 120 6.44 31.71 -36.76
C SER A 120 5.30 31.93 -35.77
N THR A 121 4.64 33.05 -35.99
CA THR A 121 3.50 33.65 -35.31
C THR A 121 2.19 32.93 -35.64
N THR A 122 1.34 32.64 -34.65
CA THR A 122 -0.12 32.87 -34.79
C THR A 122 -0.83 33.01 -33.44
N THR A 123 -1.51 34.15 -33.32
CA THR A 123 -2.61 34.53 -32.41
C THR A 123 -3.68 33.44 -32.27
N SER A 124 -4.32 33.23 -31.11
CA SER A 124 -5.47 34.05 -30.68
C SER A 124 -5.85 33.79 -29.22
N SER A 125 -6.32 34.86 -28.57
CA SER A 125 -6.59 35.04 -27.15
C SER A 125 -8.10 35.03 -26.81
N VAL A 126 -8.44 34.37 -25.68
CA VAL A 126 -9.32 34.84 -24.56
C VAL A 126 -10.84 34.99 -24.85
N SER A 127 -11.74 34.10 -24.35
CA SER A 127 -12.40 33.96 -23.00
C SER A 127 -13.87 34.51 -23.00
N PRO A 128 -14.75 34.46 -21.96
CA PRO A 128 -14.76 33.82 -20.62
C PRO A 128 -16.15 33.12 -20.27
N PRO A 129 -16.71 33.09 -19.02
CA PRO A 129 -16.97 31.90 -18.20
C PRO A 129 -18.47 31.74 -17.76
N ILE A 130 -18.76 31.10 -16.60
CA ILE A 130 -20.01 31.07 -15.76
C ILE A 130 -20.76 29.71 -15.85
N SER A 131 -21.21 28.99 -14.82
CA SER A 131 -21.79 29.27 -13.47
C SER A 131 -21.48 28.08 -12.53
N SER A 132 -21.07 28.21 -11.26
CA SER A 132 -21.85 28.55 -10.04
C SER A 132 -23.09 27.68 -9.79
N THR A 133 -23.00 26.69 -8.89
CA THR A 133 -23.80 26.62 -7.63
C THR A 133 -23.38 25.43 -6.73
N ALA A 134 -23.10 25.75 -5.47
CA ALA A 134 -23.26 24.89 -4.28
C ALA A 134 -24.26 25.64 -3.36
N PRO A 135 -24.61 25.16 -2.14
CA PRO A 135 -24.86 23.81 -1.62
C PRO A 135 -26.33 23.67 -1.15
N THR A 136 -26.84 22.46 -0.88
CA THR A 136 -28.12 22.31 -0.15
C THR A 136 -28.07 21.22 0.92
N SER A 137 -28.04 21.73 2.16
CA SER A 137 -28.52 21.23 3.46
C SER A 137 -29.12 19.82 3.63
N VAL A 138 -28.62 19.16 4.67
CA VAL A 138 -29.27 18.17 5.57
C VAL A 138 -30.56 18.75 6.20
N PRO A 139 -31.54 17.93 6.65
CA PRO A 139 -31.45 17.42 8.02
C PRO A 139 -31.96 15.99 8.25
N VAL A 140 -31.59 15.53 9.45
CA VAL A 140 -31.88 14.28 10.15
C VAL A 140 -33.32 14.23 10.66
N GLU A 141 -33.97 13.06 10.59
CA GLU A 141 -35.02 12.58 11.51
C GLU A 141 -35.14 11.04 11.31
N THR A 142 -34.57 10.21 12.18
CA THR A 142 -35.20 9.57 13.36
C THR A 142 -36.69 9.28 13.18
N HIS A 143 -37.10 8.00 13.28
CA HIS A 143 -38.10 7.50 14.25
C HIS A 143 -38.31 5.98 14.09
N SER A 144 -37.98 5.26 15.16
CA SER A 144 -38.52 3.93 15.51
C SER A 144 -39.97 4.10 15.99
N PRO A 145 -40.79 3.04 15.97
CA PRO A 145 -40.85 2.15 17.13
C PRO A 145 -40.33 0.74 16.84
#